data_AF-A0A4Q5XHW3-F1
#
_entry.id   AF-A0A4Q5XHW3-F1
#
_cell.length_a   1.000
_cell.length_b   1.000
_cell.length_c   1.000
_cell.angle_alpha   90.00
_cell.angle_beta   90.00
_cell.angle_gamma   90.00
#
_symmetry.space_group_name_H-M   'P 1'
#
loop_
_entity.id
_entity.type
_entity.pdbx_description
1 polymer ?
#
loop_
_entity_poly.entity_id
_entity_poly.type
_entity_poly.pdbx_seq_one_letter_code
_entity_poly.pdbx_strand_id
1 'polypeptide(L)'
;MQGKLGLRGIKVLGLTLGVSAALLGSPRAAQAQDAEAPDRHRSQGWKDATNILTLSSLGVQLLMPRVFYSDPEVTVGWKARWHASVLAPSMALIATGLVNEQFLKDSFEGYRPGCDEASQGIAPECNSYGMMSTHSYLVGSALGQGLGIFLVDTLKWSGGRINGGSLAMNVGVPAVLGVITTVGRTSGNWETGGQSWGSAGIGLALGLGLGALYGAAQRPECGYGGNLICW
;
A
#
# COMPACT_ATOMS: atom_id res chain seq x y z
N MET A 1 -39.43 46.78 -21.07
CA MET A 1 -38.62 47.09 -19.87
C MET A 1 -38.54 45.84 -19.01
N GLN A 2 -37.42 45.68 -18.30
CA GLN A 2 -37.06 44.59 -17.37
C GLN A 2 -36.42 43.35 -18.01
N GLY A 3 -35.09 43.30 -17.91
CA GLY A 3 -34.32 42.08 -18.04
C GLY A 3 -34.09 41.40 -16.69
N LYS A 4 -33.42 40.24 -16.73
CA LYS A 4 -32.37 39.87 -15.78
C LYS A 4 -31.68 38.58 -16.24
N LEU A 5 -30.38 38.72 -16.48
CA LEU A 5 -29.36 37.68 -16.47
C LEU A 5 -29.33 37.03 -15.08
N GLY A 6 -29.18 35.70 -15.01
CA GLY A 6 -29.08 34.98 -13.74
C GLY A 6 -28.25 33.70 -13.86
N LEU A 7 -26.92 33.86 -13.87
CA LEU A 7 -25.95 32.81 -13.59
C LEU A 7 -26.22 32.20 -12.19
N ARG A 8 -26.50 30.89 -12.14
CA ARG A 8 -26.27 30.00 -10.97
C ARG A 8 -26.05 28.62 -11.57
N GLY A 9 -24.87 28.00 -11.51
CA GLY A 9 -24.03 27.77 -10.36
C GLY A 9 -23.77 26.26 -10.36
N ILE A 10 -22.58 25.87 -10.80
CA ILE A 10 -22.12 24.47 -10.92
C ILE A 10 -22.24 23.80 -9.55
N LYS A 11 -23.06 22.76 -9.44
CA LYS A 11 -23.04 21.82 -8.30
C LYS A 11 -22.23 20.59 -8.70
N VAL A 12 -20.92 20.64 -8.46
CA VAL A 12 -20.06 19.47 -8.33
C VAL A 12 -19.44 19.57 -6.94
N LEU A 13 -20.00 18.88 -5.95
CA LEU A 13 -19.30 18.55 -4.71
C LEU A 13 -20.12 17.56 -3.89
N GLY A 14 -19.47 16.48 -3.45
CA GLY A 14 -19.92 15.71 -2.29
C GLY A 14 -20.29 14.25 -2.56
N LEU A 15 -19.37 13.45 -3.10
CA LEU A 15 -19.46 11.99 -3.00
C LEU A 15 -18.08 11.40 -2.77
N THR A 16 -17.57 11.47 -1.53
CA THR A 16 -16.48 10.62 -1.00
C THR A 16 -16.21 10.95 0.47
N LEU A 17 -16.99 10.37 1.39
CA LEU A 17 -16.63 10.17 2.80
C LEU A 17 -17.80 9.40 3.47
N GLY A 18 -17.87 8.09 3.24
CA GLY A 18 -19.03 7.32 3.70
C GLY A 18 -18.89 5.79 3.70
N VAL A 19 -17.68 5.24 3.69
CA VAL A 19 -17.49 3.77 3.73
C VAL A 19 -16.59 3.31 4.90
N SER A 20 -15.91 4.20 5.62
CA SER A 20 -14.96 3.80 6.67
C SER A 20 -15.54 3.68 8.09
N ALA A 21 -16.85 3.85 8.31
CA ALA A 21 -17.43 3.86 9.66
C ALA A 21 -18.29 2.62 10.00
N ALA A 22 -18.51 1.68 9.08
CA ALA A 22 -19.43 0.56 9.28
C ALA A 22 -18.79 -0.73 9.85
N LEU A 23 -17.51 -0.72 10.24
CA LEU A 23 -16.80 -1.91 10.73
C LEU A 23 -16.47 -1.91 12.23
N LEU A 24 -16.97 -0.94 13.01
CA LEU A 24 -16.62 -0.77 14.43
C LEU A 24 -17.71 -1.13 15.45
N GLY A 25 -18.76 -1.86 15.06
CA GLY A 25 -19.82 -2.19 16.02
C GLY A 25 -20.61 -3.45 15.70
N SER A 26 -20.09 -4.61 16.12
CA SER A 26 -20.90 -5.80 16.39
C SER A 26 -20.61 -6.29 17.82
N PRO A 27 -21.63 -6.66 18.62
CA PRO A 27 -21.45 -7.10 19.99
C PRO A 27 -20.75 -8.47 20.04
N ARG A 28 -19.84 -8.63 21.01
CA ARG A 28 -19.18 -9.91 21.31
C ARG A 28 -20.15 -10.80 22.10
N ALA A 29 -20.50 -11.96 21.55
CA ALA A 29 -21.06 -13.05 22.34
C ALA A 29 -19.94 -13.68 23.18
N ALA A 30 -20.22 -13.99 24.44
CA ALA A 30 -19.31 -14.73 25.30
C ALA A 30 -19.11 -16.14 24.75
N GLN A 31 -17.87 -16.49 24.39
CA GLN A 31 -17.50 -17.87 24.05
C GLN A 31 -16.80 -18.52 25.24
N ALA A 32 -17.19 -19.78 25.49
CA ALA A 32 -16.57 -20.66 26.47
C ALA A 32 -15.10 -20.88 26.11
N GLN A 33 -14.25 -20.91 27.14
CA GLN A 33 -12.81 -21.10 26.99
C GLN A 33 -12.52 -22.57 26.71
N ASP A 34 -12.51 -22.95 25.42
CA ASP A 34 -11.83 -24.17 25.01
C ASP A 34 -10.32 -23.95 25.18
N ALA A 35 -9.63 -24.97 25.69
CA ALA A 35 -8.18 -24.94 25.88
C ALA A 35 -7.48 -24.77 24.53
N GLU A 36 -7.17 -23.51 24.19
CA GLU A 36 -6.49 -23.09 22.98
C GLU A 36 -5.11 -23.77 22.93
N ALA A 37 -4.81 -24.48 21.84
CA ALA A 37 -3.44 -24.95 21.63
C ALA A 37 -2.50 -23.72 21.67
N PRO A 38 -1.34 -23.79 22.35
CA PRO A 38 -0.51 -22.61 22.61
C PRO A 38 -0.10 -21.83 21.34
N ASP A 39 -0.08 -22.50 20.18
CA ASP A 39 0.27 -21.89 18.88
C ASP A 39 -0.91 -21.21 18.16
N ARG A 40 -2.14 -21.30 18.68
CA ARG A 40 -3.34 -20.66 18.10
C ARG A 40 -3.58 -19.25 18.63
N HIS A 41 -2.93 -18.85 19.72
CA HIS A 41 -3.06 -17.50 20.26
C HIS A 41 -2.47 -16.47 19.29
N ARG A 42 -3.31 -15.54 18.82
CA ARG A 42 -2.90 -14.48 17.89
C ARG A 42 -2.84 -13.12 18.56
N SER A 43 -1.71 -12.45 18.40
CA SER A 43 -1.50 -11.15 19.01
C SER A 43 -2.32 -10.06 18.30
N GLN A 44 -3.31 -9.52 19.00
CA GLN A 44 -4.08 -8.38 18.53
C GLN A 44 -3.20 -7.13 18.39
N GLY A 45 -2.21 -6.93 19.26
CA GLY A 45 -1.27 -5.81 19.15
C GLY A 45 -0.47 -5.85 17.84
N TRP A 46 0.00 -7.04 17.43
CA TRP A 46 0.66 -7.20 16.13
C TRP A 46 -0.29 -7.02 14.95
N LYS A 47 -1.57 -7.39 15.09
CA LYS A 47 -2.58 -7.12 14.06
C LYS A 47 -2.75 -5.62 13.84
N ASP A 48 -2.90 -4.86 14.92
CA ASP A 48 -3.13 -3.42 14.85
C ASP A 48 -1.88 -2.69 14.36
N ALA A 49 -0.69 -3.07 14.85
CA ALA A 49 0.57 -2.53 14.37
C ALA A 49 0.76 -2.79 12.87
N THR A 50 0.56 -4.03 12.41
CA THR A 50 0.72 -4.37 10.99
C THR A 50 -0.31 -3.68 10.09
N ASN A 51 -1.55 -3.49 10.55
CA ASN A 51 -2.55 -2.66 9.85
C ASN A 51 -2.05 -1.22 9.66
N ILE A 52 -1.59 -0.58 10.74
CA ILE A 52 -1.11 0.80 10.72
C ILE A 52 0.09 0.94 9.79
N LEU A 53 1.05 0.01 9.88
CA LEU A 53 2.26 0.03 9.06
C LEU A 53 1.94 -0.18 7.57
N THR A 54 1.02 -1.09 7.23
CA THR A 54 0.56 -1.28 5.85
C THR A 54 -0.15 -0.05 5.29
N LEU A 55 -1.05 0.56 6.04
CA LEU A 55 -1.70 1.80 5.62
C LEU A 55 -0.69 2.95 5.49
N SER A 56 0.28 3.01 6.40
CA SER A 56 1.35 4.02 6.37
C SER A 56 2.24 3.84 5.14
N SER A 57 2.59 2.61 4.74
CA SER A 57 3.42 2.37 3.55
C SER A 57 2.72 2.81 2.27
N LEU A 58 1.42 2.52 2.14
CA LEU A 58 0.62 3.00 1.01
C LEU A 58 0.45 4.52 1.05
N GLY A 59 0.24 5.10 2.23
CA GLY A 59 0.15 6.54 2.43
C GLY A 59 1.45 7.26 2.05
N VAL A 60 2.60 6.69 2.38
CA VAL A 60 3.91 7.20 1.92
C VAL A 60 3.96 7.20 0.40
N GLN A 61 3.63 6.10 -0.28
CA GLN A 61 3.66 6.08 -1.76
C GLN A 61 2.67 7.07 -2.40
N LEU A 62 1.52 7.30 -1.77
CA LEU A 62 0.53 8.25 -2.26
C LEU A 62 0.97 9.70 -2.07
N LEU A 63 1.60 10.04 -0.95
CA LEU A 63 1.92 11.41 -0.57
C LEU A 63 3.31 11.86 -1.00
N MET A 64 4.21 10.93 -1.32
CA MET A 64 5.58 11.30 -1.61
C MET A 64 5.73 12.00 -2.97
N PRO A 65 6.39 13.16 -3.01
CA PRO A 65 6.70 13.82 -4.26
C PRO A 65 7.79 13.05 -5.01
N ARG A 66 7.74 13.10 -6.33
CA ARG A 66 8.86 12.66 -7.17
C ARG A 66 9.95 13.71 -7.12
N VAL A 67 11.18 13.29 -6.84
CA VAL A 67 12.34 14.15 -6.74
C VAL A 67 13.35 13.79 -7.83
N PHE A 68 13.69 14.77 -8.65
CA PHE A 68 14.61 14.61 -9.79
C PHE A 68 15.58 15.79 -9.89
N TYR A 69 16.70 15.55 -10.57
CA TYR A 69 17.61 16.62 -10.98
C TYR A 69 17.05 17.28 -12.24
N SER A 70 16.67 18.56 -12.14
CA SER A 70 16.28 19.34 -13.31
C SER A 70 17.48 20.17 -13.78
N ASP A 71 17.88 20.04 -15.04
CA ASP A 71 18.79 20.97 -15.73
C ASP A 71 18.01 21.96 -16.63
N PRO A 72 17.13 22.85 -16.12
CA PRO A 72 16.76 24.04 -16.88
C PRO A 72 17.81 25.11 -16.61
N GLU A 73 18.20 25.83 -17.65
CA GLU A 73 19.24 26.87 -17.77
C GLU A 73 19.22 28.00 -16.71
N VAL A 74 18.28 27.97 -15.75
CA VAL A 74 18.02 29.01 -14.75
C VAL A 74 17.90 28.53 -13.30
N THR A 75 17.86 27.22 -13.01
CA THR A 75 17.88 26.73 -11.61
C THR A 75 18.61 25.39 -11.49
N VAL A 76 19.83 25.41 -10.95
CA VAL A 76 20.56 24.20 -10.57
C VAL A 76 19.99 23.69 -9.23
N GLY A 77 19.29 22.56 -9.22
CA GLY A 77 18.76 21.99 -7.98
C GLY A 77 17.76 20.84 -8.13
N TRP A 78 17.50 20.17 -7.02
CA TRP A 78 16.39 19.25 -6.78
C TRP A 78 15.02 19.95 -6.83
N LYS A 79 14.06 19.33 -7.53
CA LYS A 79 12.65 19.72 -7.51
C LYS A 79 11.81 18.54 -7.02
N ALA A 80 10.95 18.80 -6.05
CA ALA A 80 9.98 17.85 -5.54
C ALA A 80 8.59 18.26 -6.04
N ARG A 81 7.92 17.37 -6.77
CA ARG A 81 6.57 17.63 -7.28
C ARG A 81 5.65 16.46 -6.93
N TRP A 82 4.46 16.78 -6.45
CA TRP A 82 3.42 15.78 -6.23
C TRP A 82 2.60 15.60 -7.51
N HIS A 83 2.27 14.37 -7.86
CA HIS A 83 1.55 14.05 -9.09
C HIS A 83 0.20 13.42 -8.73
N ALA A 84 -0.90 14.06 -9.13
CA ALA A 84 -2.24 13.51 -8.90
C ALA A 84 -2.42 12.14 -9.57
N SER A 85 -1.74 11.90 -10.69
CA SER A 85 -1.68 10.61 -11.37
C SER A 85 -1.08 9.47 -10.54
N VAL A 86 -0.37 9.74 -9.42
CA VAL A 86 0.11 8.68 -8.51
C VAL A 86 -1.04 7.97 -7.78
N LEU A 87 -2.24 8.54 -7.80
CA LEU A 87 -3.44 7.89 -7.28
C LEU A 87 -3.77 6.61 -8.07
N ALA A 88 -3.57 6.61 -9.39
CA ALA A 88 -3.88 5.46 -10.23
C ALA A 88 -3.07 4.20 -9.85
N PRO A 89 -1.71 4.22 -9.78
CA PRO A 89 -0.96 3.06 -9.33
C PRO A 89 -1.26 2.70 -7.87
N SER A 90 -1.51 3.69 -6.99
CA SER A 90 -1.86 3.42 -5.60
C SER A 90 -3.20 2.66 -5.47
N MET A 91 -4.22 3.07 -6.24
CA MET A 91 -5.51 2.38 -6.31
C MET A 91 -5.37 0.99 -6.93
N ALA A 92 -4.48 0.82 -7.92
CA ALA A 92 -4.18 -0.49 -8.48
C ALA A 92 -3.62 -1.43 -7.41
N LEU A 93 -2.69 -0.98 -6.57
CA LEU A 93 -2.16 -1.80 -5.46
C LEU A 93 -3.25 -2.20 -4.45
N ILE A 94 -4.14 -1.28 -4.10
CA ILE A 94 -5.26 -1.56 -3.20
C ILE A 94 -6.20 -2.58 -3.84
N ALA A 95 -6.55 -2.40 -5.12
CA ALA A 95 -7.41 -3.31 -5.85
C ALA A 95 -6.79 -4.72 -5.92
N THR A 96 -5.49 -4.84 -6.22
CA THR A 96 -4.84 -6.16 -6.24
C THR A 96 -4.72 -6.76 -4.84
N GLY A 97 -4.56 -5.96 -3.79
CA GLY A 97 -4.62 -6.44 -2.41
C GLY A 97 -6.01 -6.95 -2.01
N LEU A 98 -7.08 -6.31 -2.47
CA LEU A 98 -8.45 -6.81 -2.28
C LEU A 98 -8.69 -8.10 -3.05
N VAL A 99 -8.19 -8.20 -4.29
CA VAL A 99 -8.25 -9.45 -5.06
C VAL A 99 -7.50 -10.56 -4.33
N ASN A 100 -6.33 -10.25 -3.75
CA ASN A 100 -5.58 -11.17 -2.92
C ASN A 100 -6.39 -11.69 -1.73
N GLU A 101 -7.02 -10.78 -0.97
CA GLU A 101 -7.82 -11.12 0.20
C GLU A 101 -9.05 -11.96 -0.13
N GLN A 102 -9.77 -11.61 -1.21
CA GLN A 102 -11.09 -12.16 -1.51
C GLN A 102 -11.05 -13.42 -2.38
N PHE A 103 -10.03 -13.58 -3.23
CA PHE A 103 -10.01 -14.67 -4.21
C PHE A 103 -8.78 -15.57 -4.08
N LEU A 104 -7.60 -15.01 -3.77
CA LEU A 104 -6.36 -15.77 -3.81
C LEU A 104 -6.13 -16.57 -2.53
N LYS A 105 -6.62 -16.11 -1.38
CA LYS A 105 -6.46 -16.84 -0.12
C LYS A 105 -7.12 -18.22 -0.12
N ASP A 106 -8.31 -18.31 -0.69
CA ASP A 106 -9.03 -19.59 -0.77
C ASP A 106 -8.45 -20.50 -1.87
N SER A 107 -7.76 -19.92 -2.85
CA SER A 107 -7.10 -20.67 -3.92
C SER A 107 -5.76 -21.28 -3.48
N PHE A 108 -5.10 -20.68 -2.50
CA PHE A 108 -3.81 -21.14 -1.97
C PHE A 108 -3.98 -21.52 -0.50
N GLU A 109 -4.41 -22.76 -0.26
CA GLU A 109 -4.75 -23.34 1.05
C GLU A 109 -3.55 -23.46 2.00
N GLY A 110 -2.94 -22.33 2.37
CA GLY A 110 -1.87 -22.27 3.35
C GLY A 110 -2.46 -22.12 4.74
N TYR A 111 -2.39 -23.17 5.56
CA TYR A 111 -2.85 -23.09 6.94
C TYR A 111 -2.13 -22.02 7.75
N ARG A 112 -2.87 -21.36 8.63
CA ARG A 112 -2.29 -20.43 9.61
C ARG A 112 -1.51 -21.19 10.68
N PRO A 113 -0.58 -20.54 11.39
CA PRO A 113 0.05 -21.14 12.56
C PRO A 113 -0.98 -21.74 13.53
N GLY A 114 -0.75 -22.98 13.95
CA GLY A 114 -1.64 -23.72 14.86
C GLY A 114 -2.93 -24.27 14.23
N CYS A 115 -3.13 -24.12 12.92
CA CYS A 115 -4.25 -24.69 12.18
C CYS A 115 -3.79 -25.83 11.26
N ASP A 116 -4.69 -26.76 11.00
CA ASP A 116 -4.52 -27.93 10.14
C ASP A 116 -5.85 -28.28 9.45
N GLU A 117 -5.85 -29.35 8.65
CA GLU A 117 -7.05 -29.87 7.96
C GLU A 117 -8.21 -30.16 8.93
N ALA A 118 -7.91 -30.63 10.15
CA ALA A 118 -8.92 -31.02 11.13
C ALA A 118 -9.56 -29.82 11.86
N SER A 119 -8.88 -28.67 11.88
CA SER A 119 -9.32 -27.46 12.59
C SER A 119 -9.80 -26.35 11.65
N GLN A 120 -9.44 -26.41 10.36
CA GLN A 120 -9.83 -25.42 9.35
C GLN A 120 -11.36 -25.32 9.21
N GLY A 121 -11.91 -24.12 9.35
CA GLY A 121 -13.36 -23.85 9.28
C GLY A 121 -14.18 -24.35 10.48
N ILE A 122 -13.53 -24.99 11.46
CA ILE A 122 -14.18 -25.49 12.68
C ILE A 122 -13.78 -24.61 13.88
N ALA A 123 -12.47 -24.40 14.07
CA ALA A 123 -11.98 -23.52 15.13
C ALA A 123 -12.17 -22.05 14.71
N PRO A 124 -12.62 -21.15 15.61
CA PRO A 124 -12.91 -19.76 15.25
C PRO A 124 -11.67 -19.01 14.72
N GLU A 125 -10.49 -19.35 15.24
CA GLU A 125 -9.20 -18.91 14.75
C GLU A 125 -8.78 -19.48 13.37
N CYS A 126 -9.37 -20.57 12.88
CA CYS A 126 -8.95 -21.25 11.64
C CYS A 126 -9.99 -21.12 10.51
N ASN A 127 -10.81 -20.07 10.54
CA ASN A 127 -11.83 -19.82 9.52
C ASN A 127 -11.30 -19.31 8.18
N SER A 128 -10.00 -18.97 8.09
CA SER A 128 -9.40 -18.46 6.85
C SER A 128 -7.97 -18.93 6.69
N TYR A 129 -7.54 -19.11 5.45
CA TYR A 129 -6.14 -19.42 5.12
C TYR A 129 -5.22 -18.21 5.37
N GLY A 130 -3.94 -18.53 5.63
CA GLY A 130 -2.86 -17.57 5.86
C GLY A 130 -2.09 -17.19 4.60
N MET A 131 -2.05 -18.07 3.59
CA MET A 131 -1.48 -17.75 2.29
C MET A 131 -2.57 -17.19 1.37
N MET A 132 -2.37 -16.11 0.62
CA MET A 132 -1.30 -15.11 0.62
C MET A 132 -1.56 -14.00 1.68
N SER A 133 -0.50 -13.56 2.36
CA SER A 133 -0.53 -12.46 3.31
C SER A 133 -0.83 -11.13 2.61
N THR A 134 -2.04 -10.61 2.78
CA THR A 134 -2.44 -9.31 2.20
C THR A 134 -1.60 -8.14 2.73
N HIS A 135 -1.29 -8.13 4.03
CA HIS A 135 -0.43 -7.10 4.62
C HIS A 135 0.96 -7.12 4.02
N SER A 136 1.60 -8.28 3.99
CA SER A 136 2.96 -8.42 3.47
C SER A 136 3.00 -8.15 1.96
N TYR A 137 1.97 -8.60 1.24
CA TYR A 137 1.79 -8.29 -0.18
C TYR A 137 1.67 -6.79 -0.45
N LEU A 138 0.84 -6.07 0.30
CA LEU A 138 0.63 -4.63 0.10
C LEU A 138 1.87 -3.81 0.46
N VAL A 139 2.57 -4.12 1.56
CA VAL A 139 3.81 -3.41 1.90
C VAL A 139 4.94 -3.72 0.93
N GLY A 140 5.04 -4.97 0.47
CA GLY A 140 5.95 -5.37 -0.59
C GLY A 140 5.65 -4.60 -1.87
N SER A 141 4.39 -4.50 -2.25
CA SER A 141 3.95 -3.74 -3.42
C SER A 141 4.23 -2.25 -3.31
N ALA A 142 4.02 -1.65 -2.13
CA ALA A 142 4.36 -0.26 -1.88
C ALA A 142 5.87 -0.02 -2.02
N LEU A 143 6.70 -0.88 -1.44
CA LEU A 143 8.15 -0.84 -1.62
C LEU A 143 8.55 -0.98 -3.09
N GLY A 144 7.98 -1.97 -3.79
CA GLY A 144 8.20 -2.19 -5.21
C GLY A 144 7.87 -0.94 -6.02
N GLN A 145 6.69 -0.35 -5.81
CA GLN A 145 6.25 0.86 -6.53
C GLN A 145 7.26 1.99 -6.36
N GLY A 146 7.65 2.31 -5.13
CA GLY A 146 8.62 3.36 -4.89
C GLY A 146 9.99 3.05 -5.47
N LEU A 147 10.46 1.79 -5.37
CA LEU A 147 11.70 1.37 -6.00
C LEU A 147 11.66 1.52 -7.53
N GLY A 148 10.55 1.15 -8.17
CA GLY A 148 10.36 1.29 -9.61
C GLY A 148 10.40 2.75 -10.05
N ILE A 149 9.71 3.63 -9.31
CA ILE A 149 9.73 5.08 -9.55
C ILE A 149 11.14 5.62 -9.38
N PHE A 150 11.80 5.30 -8.27
CA PHE A 150 13.16 5.75 -7.97
C PHE A 150 14.17 5.33 -9.04
N LEU A 151 14.11 4.08 -9.49
CA LEU A 151 15.00 3.58 -10.54
C LEU A 151 14.78 4.30 -11.86
N VAL A 152 13.52 4.49 -12.28
CA VAL A 152 13.25 5.21 -13.53
C VAL A 152 13.62 6.69 -13.42
N ASP A 153 13.33 7.35 -12.30
CA ASP A 153 13.70 8.75 -12.08
C ASP A 153 15.20 8.96 -12.06
N THR A 154 15.94 8.02 -11.48
CA THR A 154 17.40 8.06 -11.44
C THR A 154 17.97 7.82 -12.83
N LEU A 155 17.57 6.74 -13.50
CA LEU A 155 18.19 6.28 -14.75
C LEU A 155 17.75 7.10 -15.97
N LYS A 156 16.45 7.38 -16.11
CA LYS A 156 15.88 8.05 -17.27
C LYS A 156 15.90 9.57 -17.15
N TRP A 157 15.50 10.09 -15.99
CA TRP A 157 15.23 11.52 -15.82
C TRP A 157 16.37 12.30 -15.14
N SER A 158 17.23 11.64 -14.38
CA SER A 158 18.34 12.28 -13.65
C SER A 158 19.74 11.91 -14.18
N GLY A 159 19.83 11.25 -15.33
CA GLY A 159 21.11 10.86 -15.95
C GLY A 159 21.99 9.97 -15.05
N GLY A 160 21.38 9.13 -14.21
CA GLY A 160 22.05 8.27 -13.25
C GLY A 160 22.38 8.90 -11.90
N ARG A 161 22.06 10.19 -11.69
CA ARG A 161 22.36 10.89 -10.43
C ARG A 161 21.33 10.52 -9.35
N ILE A 162 21.81 9.95 -8.25
CA ILE A 162 20.97 9.53 -7.12
C ILE A 162 20.54 10.74 -6.30
N ASN A 163 19.24 10.81 -5.97
CA ASN A 163 18.71 11.76 -4.99
C ASN A 163 18.44 11.05 -3.66
N GLY A 164 19.13 11.46 -2.59
CA GLY A 164 19.00 10.86 -1.26
C GLY A 164 17.59 10.99 -0.67
N GLY A 165 16.88 12.10 -0.94
CA GLY A 165 15.49 12.28 -0.50
C GLY A 165 14.53 11.31 -1.21
N SER A 166 14.68 11.16 -2.53
CA SER A 166 13.92 10.17 -3.31
C SER A 166 14.20 8.75 -2.83
N LEU A 167 15.47 8.39 -2.63
CA LEU A 167 15.86 7.08 -2.14
C LEU A 167 15.28 6.80 -0.74
N ALA A 168 15.42 7.73 0.19
CA ALA A 168 14.92 7.57 1.55
C ALA A 168 13.40 7.39 1.58
N MET A 169 12.65 8.20 0.83
CA MET A 169 11.19 8.21 0.91
C MET A 169 10.50 7.18 0.01
N ASN A 170 11.04 6.90 -1.18
CA ASN A 170 10.46 5.90 -2.08
C ASN A 170 10.93 4.48 -1.77
N VAL A 171 12.12 4.31 -1.18
CA VAL A 171 12.71 2.98 -0.93
C VAL A 171 12.91 2.74 0.56
N GLY A 172 13.61 3.64 1.25
CA GLY A 172 14.00 3.45 2.65
C GLY A 172 12.83 3.28 3.61
N VAL A 173 11.92 4.26 3.66
CA VAL A 173 10.74 4.22 4.56
C VAL A 173 9.84 3.02 4.24
N PRO A 174 9.42 2.77 2.98
CA PRO A 174 8.64 1.58 2.65
C PRO A 174 9.36 0.26 2.96
N ALA A 175 10.69 0.19 2.81
CA ALA A 175 11.46 -1.00 3.15
C ALA A 175 11.40 -1.29 4.65
N VAL A 176 11.61 -0.27 5.49
CA VAL A 176 11.52 -0.42 6.96
C VAL A 176 10.11 -0.82 7.37
N LEU A 177 9.08 -0.11 6.86
CA LEU A 177 7.69 -0.43 7.16
C LEU A 177 7.32 -1.85 6.68
N GLY A 178 7.83 -2.24 5.51
CA GLY A 178 7.62 -3.57 4.94
C GLY A 178 8.22 -4.67 5.79
N VAL A 179 9.49 -4.54 6.18
CA VAL A 179 10.17 -5.52 7.05
C VAL A 179 9.44 -5.65 8.38
N ILE A 180 9.11 -4.54 9.05
CA ILE A 180 8.41 -4.60 10.36
C ILE A 180 7.03 -5.23 10.19
N THR A 181 6.32 -4.93 9.11
CA THR A 181 5.01 -5.54 8.85
C THR A 181 5.16 -7.04 8.64
N THR A 182 6.03 -7.48 7.73
CA THR A 182 6.23 -8.90 7.42
C THR A 182 6.68 -9.69 8.66
N VAL A 183 7.62 -9.17 9.43
CA VAL A 183 8.04 -9.76 10.72
C VAL A 183 6.88 -9.78 11.72
N GLY A 184 6.16 -8.66 11.86
CA GLY A 184 5.03 -8.55 12.79
C GLY A 184 3.90 -9.53 12.51
N ARG A 185 3.66 -9.88 11.23
CA ARG A 185 2.69 -10.93 10.86
C ARG A 185 3.12 -12.31 11.38
N THR A 186 4.41 -12.62 11.27
CA THR A 186 4.98 -13.86 11.79
C THR A 186 5.03 -13.86 13.31
N SER A 187 5.55 -12.80 13.94
CA SER A 187 5.64 -12.66 15.40
C SER A 187 4.29 -12.63 16.10
N GLY A 188 3.22 -12.24 15.40
CA GLY A 188 1.86 -12.25 15.92
C GLY A 188 1.10 -13.56 15.72
N ASN A 189 1.75 -14.63 15.21
CA ASN A 189 1.12 -15.90 14.83
C ASN A 189 -0.06 -15.75 13.84
N TRP A 190 -0.04 -14.70 13.02
CA TRP A 190 -1.08 -14.48 12.01
C TRP A 190 -0.83 -15.32 10.76
N GLU A 191 0.43 -15.45 10.38
CA GLU A 191 0.93 -16.08 9.16
C GLU A 191 2.29 -16.72 9.43
N THR A 192 2.66 -17.75 8.67
CA THR A 192 4.01 -18.31 8.73
C THR A 192 5.02 -17.41 8.02
N GLY A 193 6.31 -17.55 8.33
CA GLY A 193 7.36 -16.77 7.67
C GLY A 193 7.34 -16.93 6.14
N GLY A 194 7.11 -18.14 5.63
CA GLY A 194 7.01 -18.40 4.19
C GLY A 194 5.82 -17.68 3.55
N GLN A 195 4.66 -17.66 4.22
CA GLN A 195 3.47 -16.96 3.75
C GLN A 195 3.70 -15.45 3.70
N SER A 196 4.25 -14.88 4.78
CA SER A 196 4.49 -13.44 4.87
C SER A 196 5.57 -12.99 3.87
N TRP A 197 6.76 -13.59 3.89
CA TRP A 197 7.87 -13.19 3.00
C TRP A 197 7.61 -13.53 1.52
N GLY A 198 7.00 -14.68 1.23
CA GLY A 198 6.61 -15.04 -0.13
C GLY A 198 5.64 -14.03 -0.73
N SER A 199 4.62 -13.64 0.04
CA SER A 199 3.64 -12.64 -0.39
C SER A 199 4.28 -11.25 -0.56
N ALA A 200 5.20 -10.85 0.34
CA ALA A 200 5.96 -9.61 0.19
C ALA A 200 6.80 -9.59 -1.09
N GLY A 201 7.44 -10.70 -1.44
CA GLY A 201 8.22 -10.81 -2.68
C GLY A 201 7.36 -10.66 -3.94
N ILE A 202 6.20 -11.33 -3.97
CA ILE A 202 5.24 -11.21 -5.07
C ILE A 202 4.74 -9.76 -5.20
N GLY A 203 4.36 -9.17 -4.07
CA GLY A 203 3.95 -7.77 -4.01
C GLY A 203 5.04 -6.84 -4.55
N LEU A 204 6.29 -7.01 -4.09
CA LEU A 204 7.44 -6.23 -4.55
C LEU A 204 7.61 -6.28 -6.06
N ALA A 205 7.53 -7.47 -6.67
CA ALA A 205 7.65 -7.60 -8.12
C ALA A 205 6.55 -6.85 -8.87
N LEU A 206 5.28 -6.98 -8.44
CA LEU A 206 4.16 -6.27 -9.07
C LEU A 206 4.29 -4.75 -8.89
N GLY A 207 4.58 -4.32 -7.66
CA GLY A 207 4.81 -2.93 -7.32
C GLY A 207 5.91 -2.32 -8.18
N LEU A 208 7.05 -3.02 -8.31
CA LEU A 208 8.17 -2.60 -9.14
C LEU A 208 7.74 -2.35 -10.58
N GLY A 209 6.97 -3.27 -11.16
CA GLY A 209 6.43 -3.12 -12.52
C GLY A 209 5.53 -1.89 -12.64
N LEU A 210 4.56 -1.72 -11.75
CA LEU A 210 3.63 -0.59 -11.77
C LEU A 210 4.34 0.75 -11.54
N GLY A 211 5.28 0.80 -10.60
CA GLY A 211 6.10 1.97 -10.31
C GLY A 211 6.99 2.37 -11.49
N ALA A 212 7.65 1.38 -12.11
CA ALA A 212 8.48 1.64 -13.29
C ALA A 212 7.64 2.10 -14.49
N LEU A 213 6.49 1.48 -14.74
CA LEU A 213 5.55 1.90 -15.78
C LEU A 213 5.07 3.34 -15.56
N TYR A 214 4.63 3.65 -14.34
CA TYR A 214 4.21 5.00 -13.96
C TYR A 214 5.36 6.01 -14.14
N GLY A 215 6.55 5.70 -13.61
CA GLY A 215 7.73 6.56 -13.71
C GLY A 215 8.20 6.79 -15.15
N ALA A 216 8.01 5.79 -16.02
CA ALA A 216 8.37 5.87 -17.44
C ALA A 216 7.37 6.69 -18.26
N ALA A 217 6.08 6.54 -17.95
CA ALA A 217 4.97 7.22 -18.64
C ALA A 217 4.83 8.69 -18.23
N GLN A 218 5.00 8.99 -16.94
CA GLN A 218 4.87 10.33 -16.40
C GLN A 218 6.24 10.96 -16.19
N ARG A 219 6.45 12.13 -16.80
CA ARG A 219 7.64 12.93 -16.48
C ARG A 219 7.52 13.47 -15.05
N PRO A 220 8.61 13.60 -14.29
CA PRO A 220 8.53 14.13 -12.94
C PRO A 220 8.28 15.66 -12.90
N GLU A 221 8.40 16.37 -14.03
CA GLU A 221 8.20 17.82 -14.17
C GLU A 221 6.73 18.23 -14.40
N CYS A 222 6.26 19.29 -13.72
CA CYS A 222 4.90 19.85 -13.90
C CYS A 222 4.80 20.81 -15.11
N GLY A 223 5.22 20.43 -16.31
CA GLY A 223 5.20 21.33 -17.47
C GLY A 223 5.83 22.72 -17.21
N TYR A 224 5.46 23.74 -17.99
CA TYR A 224 6.04 25.10 -17.88
C TYR A 224 5.54 25.92 -16.66
N GLY A 225 4.70 25.34 -15.80
CA GLY A 225 4.19 26.02 -14.60
C GLY A 225 5.04 25.69 -13.38
N GLY A 226 5.41 26.69 -12.58
CA GLY A 226 6.10 26.50 -11.30
C GLY A 226 5.31 25.74 -10.22
N ASN A 227 4.21 25.07 -10.58
CA ASN A 227 3.23 24.43 -9.70
C ASN A 227 3.82 23.28 -8.90
N LEU A 228 3.49 23.20 -7.60
CA LEU A 228 3.90 22.11 -6.70
C LEU A 228 3.16 20.78 -6.99
N ILE A 229 2.00 20.86 -7.62
CA ILE A 229 1.13 19.73 -7.98
C ILE A 229 1.05 19.60 -9.50
N CYS A 230 1.36 18.42 -10.03
CA CYS A 230 1.19 18.04 -11.42
C CYS A 230 -0.03 17.11 -11.58
N TRP A 231 -0.57 17.03 -12.80
CA TRP A 231 -1.62 16.10 -13.19
C TRP A 231 -1.04 14.94 -13.98
#